data_AF-A0A8I1SAB5-F1
#
_entry.id   AF-A0A8I1SAB5-F1
#
_cell.length_a   1.000
_cell.length_b   1.000
_cell.length_c   1.000
_cell.angle_alpha   90.00
_cell.angle_beta   90.00
_cell.angle_gamma   90.00
#
_symmetry.space_group_name_H-M   'P 1'
#
loop_
_entity.id
_entity.type
_entity.pdbx_description
1 polymer ?
#
loop_
_entity_poly.entity_id
_entity_poly.type
_entity_poly.pdbx_seq_one_letter_code
_entity_poly.pdbx_strand_id
1 'polypeptide(L)'
;MSNSSLPLADVLGHEVTDKRIDILRRIGEVGSISEAARGAGVSYKAAWQALETLTNLAGVPLVEKVVGGTGGGGAALTPAGQRVLQAAHALAAARQQVLSQLKCDDDAATGRAALALRTSMRNQFPCIVGKVRSVGGQVHVQLLLADGQALHASITRVSAQLLGLKAGLGVLALCKATAVQVAPDRASPAGNALAGVVRSVARGTAPEVVLQLPSGIQLVGFAAEGVKVRAGQQATAVFDESSIVIAAAS
;
A
#
# COMPACT_ATOMS: atom_id res chain seq x y z
N MET A 1 -1.16 30.73 -3.37
CA MET A 1 -1.47 29.57 -2.52
C MET A 1 -0.82 28.36 -3.17
N SER A 2 0.32 27.91 -2.64
CA SER A 2 1.06 26.78 -3.19
C SER A 2 0.22 25.52 -3.04
N ASN A 3 -0.14 24.91 -4.17
CA ASN A 3 -0.87 23.65 -4.22
C ASN A 3 0.08 22.55 -3.73
N SER A 4 0.04 22.23 -2.43
CA SER A 4 0.95 21.26 -1.81
C SER A 4 0.49 19.83 -2.11
N SER A 5 0.39 19.46 -3.39
CA SER A 5 0.19 18.07 -3.77
C SER A 5 1.43 17.29 -3.37
N LEU A 6 1.29 16.24 -2.54
CA LEU A 6 2.34 15.24 -2.39
C LEU A 6 2.49 14.55 -3.75
N PRO A 7 3.61 14.77 -4.48
CA PRO A 7 3.81 14.11 -5.76
C PRO A 7 3.78 12.61 -5.49
N LEU A 8 2.93 11.88 -6.21
CA LEU A 8 2.89 10.41 -6.15
C LEU A 8 4.29 9.81 -6.42
N ALA A 9 5.13 10.55 -7.16
CA ALA A 9 6.55 10.27 -7.38
C ALA A 9 7.37 10.19 -6.09
N ASP A 10 7.16 11.11 -5.14
CA ASP A 10 7.89 11.15 -3.88
C ASP A 10 7.42 10.02 -2.97
N VAL A 11 6.10 9.75 -3.01
CA VAL A 11 5.46 8.65 -2.29
C VAL A 11 5.97 7.28 -2.76
N LEU A 12 6.12 7.09 -4.08
CA LEU A 12 6.63 5.85 -4.65
C LEU A 12 8.16 5.88 -4.94
N GLY A 13 8.83 6.99 -4.63
CA GLY A 13 10.27 7.19 -4.86
C GLY A 13 11.13 6.81 -3.66
N HIS A 14 10.52 6.57 -2.50
CA HIS A 14 11.20 5.98 -1.36
C HIS A 14 11.47 4.50 -1.64
N GLU A 15 12.74 4.18 -1.94
CA GLU A 15 13.22 2.81 -2.06
C GLU A 15 13.09 2.08 -0.72
N VAL A 16 11.97 1.37 -0.52
CA VAL A 16 11.84 0.41 0.56
C VAL A 16 12.18 -0.95 0.00
N THR A 17 13.28 -1.55 0.47
CA THR A 17 13.62 -2.93 0.12
C THR A 17 12.41 -3.83 0.41
N ASP A 18 11.89 -4.51 -0.63
CA ASP A 18 10.79 -5.48 -0.45
C ASP A 18 11.26 -6.53 0.56
N LYS A 19 10.67 -6.49 1.77
CA LYS A 19 11.07 -7.37 2.86
C LYS A 19 11.00 -8.83 2.50
N ARG A 20 10.10 -9.22 1.59
CA ARG A 20 9.97 -10.63 1.17
C ARG A 20 11.22 -11.08 0.42
N ILE A 21 11.74 -10.24 -0.47
CA ILE A 21 12.99 -10.49 -1.19
C ILE A 21 14.18 -10.47 -0.22
N ASP A 22 14.21 -9.52 0.74
CA ASP A 22 15.24 -9.50 1.78
C ASP A 22 15.27 -10.78 2.61
N ILE A 23 14.10 -11.30 3.01
CA ILE A 23 13.96 -12.55 3.74
C ILE A 23 14.46 -13.73 2.90
N LEU A 24 14.06 -13.83 1.63
CA LEU A 24 14.51 -14.90 0.73
C LEU A 24 16.04 -14.87 0.57
N ARG A 25 16.63 -13.68 0.37
CA ARG A 25 18.09 -13.49 0.27
C ARG A 25 18.79 -13.97 1.54
N ARG A 26 18.32 -13.53 2.71
CA ARG A 26 18.89 -13.90 4.00
C ARG A 26 18.81 -15.40 4.27
N ILE A 27 17.73 -16.08 3.86
CA ILE A 27 17.64 -17.55 3.96
C ILE A 27 18.78 -18.21 3.19
N GLY A 28 19.10 -17.73 1.99
CA GLY A 28 20.23 -18.22 1.21
C GLY A 28 21.60 -17.98 1.86
N GLU A 29 21.73 -16.93 2.68
CA GLU A 29 22.97 -16.57 3.37
C GLU A 29 23.18 -17.37 4.66
N VAL A 30 22.12 -17.52 5.47
CA VAL A 30 22.22 -18.09 6.83
C VAL A 30 21.69 -19.51 6.96
N GLY A 31 20.99 -20.03 5.95
CA GLY A 31 20.45 -21.40 5.95
C GLY A 31 19.31 -21.62 6.95
N SER A 32 18.72 -20.56 7.51
CA SER A 32 17.70 -20.63 8.56
C SER A 32 16.63 -19.55 8.41
N ILE A 33 15.36 -19.96 8.42
CA ILE A 33 14.21 -19.05 8.34
C ILE A 33 14.11 -18.18 9.60
N SER A 34 14.40 -18.75 10.77
CA SER A 34 14.30 -18.01 12.05
C SER A 34 15.39 -16.94 12.16
N GLU A 35 16.59 -17.23 11.69
CA GLU A 35 17.68 -16.25 11.64
C GLU A 35 17.45 -15.18 10.58
N ALA A 36 16.97 -15.57 9.39
CA ALA A 36 16.58 -14.63 8.35
C ALA A 36 15.49 -13.66 8.82
N ALA A 37 14.48 -14.15 9.55
CA ALA A 37 13.42 -13.32 10.13
C ALA A 37 13.99 -12.27 11.09
N ARG A 38 14.89 -12.68 12.00
CA ARG A 38 15.56 -11.79 12.95
C ARG A 38 16.39 -10.74 12.22
N GLY A 39 17.16 -11.15 11.21
CA GLY A 39 17.97 -10.27 10.40
C GLY A 39 17.16 -9.23 9.62
N ALA A 40 15.99 -9.61 9.10
CA ALA A 40 15.07 -8.71 8.39
C ALA A 40 14.20 -7.85 9.33
N GLY A 41 14.34 -8.01 10.65
CA GLY A 41 13.55 -7.30 11.65
C GLY A 41 12.06 -7.60 11.54
N VAL A 42 11.69 -8.85 11.29
CA VAL A 42 10.29 -9.31 11.20
C VAL A 42 10.05 -10.50 12.12
N SER A 43 8.78 -10.78 12.43
CA SER A 43 8.44 -12.00 13.16
C SER A 43 8.71 -13.25 12.30
N TYR A 44 8.96 -14.39 12.95
CA TYR A 44 9.07 -15.68 12.26
C TYR A 44 7.83 -15.99 11.40
N LYS A 45 6.63 -15.67 11.92
CA LYS A 45 5.38 -15.78 11.17
C LYS A 45 5.38 -14.93 9.90
N ALA A 46 5.87 -13.69 9.99
CA ALA A 46 5.98 -12.82 8.82
C ALA A 46 6.97 -13.34 7.78
N ALA A 47 8.10 -13.93 8.21
CA ALA A 47 9.05 -14.57 7.30
C ALA A 47 8.44 -15.77 6.55
N TRP A 48 7.66 -16.60 7.24
CA TRP A 48 6.91 -17.68 6.60
C TRP A 48 5.88 -17.17 5.61
N GLN A 49 5.05 -16.19 5.99
CA GLN A 49 4.04 -15.63 5.08
C GLN A 49 4.66 -14.91 3.87
N ALA A 50 5.84 -14.30 4.04
CA ALA A 50 6.62 -13.75 2.94
C ALA A 50 7.03 -14.84 1.94
N LEU A 51 7.57 -15.96 2.44
CA LEU A 51 7.97 -17.10 1.62
C LEU A 51 6.78 -17.76 0.92
N GLU A 52 5.66 -17.96 1.61
CA GLU A 52 4.41 -18.48 1.02
C GLU A 52 3.93 -17.57 -0.10
N THR A 53 3.93 -16.25 0.13
CA THR A 53 3.53 -15.28 -0.89
C THR A 53 4.42 -15.36 -2.12
N LEU A 54 5.74 -15.37 -1.96
CA LEU A 54 6.67 -15.48 -3.08
C LEU A 54 6.55 -16.82 -3.81
N THR A 55 6.36 -17.92 -3.06
CA THR A 55 6.17 -19.27 -3.62
C THR A 55 4.90 -19.33 -4.46
N ASN A 56 3.79 -18.79 -3.95
CA ASN A 56 2.52 -18.74 -4.68
C ASN A 56 2.63 -17.91 -5.95
N LEU A 57 3.34 -16.78 -5.90
CA LEU A 57 3.58 -15.93 -7.07
C LEU A 57 4.51 -16.58 -8.10
N ALA A 58 5.50 -17.36 -7.65
CA ALA A 58 6.43 -18.08 -8.51
C ALA A 58 5.82 -19.37 -9.10
N GLY A 59 4.78 -19.92 -8.47
CA GLY A 59 4.16 -21.19 -8.85
C GLY A 59 5.00 -22.43 -8.52
N VAL A 60 6.18 -22.25 -7.90
CA VAL A 60 7.11 -23.33 -7.52
C VAL A 60 7.78 -23.02 -6.19
N PRO A 61 8.16 -24.04 -5.39
CA PRO A 61 8.88 -23.84 -4.13
C PRO A 61 10.20 -23.08 -4.32
N LEU A 62 10.39 -22.02 -3.54
CA LEU A 62 11.61 -21.21 -3.57
C LEU A 62 12.65 -21.62 -2.50
N VAL A 63 12.20 -22.36 -1.49
CA VAL A 63 13.02 -22.85 -0.37
C VAL A 63 12.67 -24.31 -0.11
N GLU A 64 13.68 -25.13 0.14
CA GLU A 64 13.54 -26.51 0.56
C GLU A 64 14.08 -26.72 1.97
N LYS A 65 13.53 -27.72 2.67
CA LYS A 65 14.01 -28.11 3.99
C LYS A 65 15.26 -28.96 3.83
N VAL A 66 16.33 -28.57 4.51
CA VAL A 66 17.53 -29.40 4.67
C VAL A 66 17.30 -30.28 5.89
N VAL A 67 17.37 -31.61 5.69
CA VAL A 67 17.27 -32.55 6.81
C VAL A 67 18.47 -32.34 7.74
N GLY A 68 18.20 -31.90 8.96
CA GLY A 68 19.21 -31.71 10.01
C GLY A 68 19.00 -32.73 11.12
N GLY A 69 20.10 -33.25 11.67
CA GLY A 69 20.12 -34.13 12.84
C GLY A 69 19.72 -33.42 14.13
N THR A 70 20.31 -33.80 15.27
CA THR A 70 19.91 -33.44 16.64
C THR A 70 19.75 -31.95 16.99
N GLY A 71 20.08 -31.02 16.08
CA GLY A 71 19.88 -29.56 16.23
C GLY A 71 18.75 -28.93 15.40
N GLY A 72 17.99 -29.71 14.61
CA GLY A 72 16.89 -29.21 13.78
C GLY A 72 17.25 -29.00 12.30
N GLY A 73 16.23 -29.03 11.43
CA GLY A 73 16.38 -28.89 9.98
C GLY A 73 16.66 -27.46 9.52
N GLY A 74 17.52 -27.33 8.50
CA GLY A 74 17.85 -26.05 7.87
C GLY A 74 16.92 -25.72 6.70
N ALA A 75 17.19 -24.60 6.04
CA ALA A 75 16.49 -24.15 4.84
C ALA A 75 17.51 -23.76 3.77
N ALA A 76 17.34 -24.27 2.54
CA ALA A 76 18.18 -23.93 1.41
C ALA A 76 17.32 -23.34 0.28
N LEU A 77 17.90 -22.41 -0.50
CA LEU A 77 17.24 -21.90 -1.69
C LEU A 77 17.20 -22.99 -2.77
N THR A 78 16.05 -23.16 -3.40
CA THR A 78 15.96 -23.95 -4.62
C THR A 78 16.61 -23.18 -5.78
N PRO A 79 16.92 -23.84 -6.92
CA PRO A 79 17.35 -23.14 -8.13
C PRO A 79 16.34 -22.07 -8.58
N ALA A 80 15.05 -22.27 -8.32
CA ALA A 80 14.03 -21.26 -8.58
C ALA A 80 14.15 -20.04 -7.63
N GLY A 81 14.40 -20.28 -6.34
CA GLY A 81 14.66 -19.22 -5.36
C GLY A 81 15.86 -18.34 -5.75
N GLN A 82 16.95 -18.94 -6.20
CA GLN A 82 18.12 -18.22 -6.69
C GLN A 82 17.81 -17.35 -7.93
N ARG A 83 17.06 -17.89 -8.90
CA ARG A 83 16.64 -17.13 -10.09
C ARG A 83 15.75 -15.94 -9.74
N VAL A 84 14.84 -16.08 -8.77
CA VAL A 84 14.01 -14.97 -8.28
C VAL A 84 14.87 -13.85 -7.70
N LEU A 85 15.89 -14.18 -6.91
CA LEU A 85 16.82 -13.18 -6.36
C LEU A 85 17.63 -12.47 -7.45
N GLN A 86 18.13 -13.21 -8.45
CA GLN A 86 18.85 -12.63 -9.59
C GLN A 86 17.96 -11.68 -10.38
N ALA A 87 16.72 -12.09 -10.68
CA ALA A 87 15.75 -11.25 -11.38
C ALA A 87 15.38 -9.99 -10.58
N ALA A 88 15.17 -10.13 -9.27
CA ALA A 88 14.86 -9.00 -8.39
C ALA A 88 16.01 -7.97 -8.37
N HIS A 89 17.26 -8.44 -8.30
CA HIS A 89 18.44 -7.58 -8.35
C HIS A 89 18.55 -6.85 -9.70
N ALA A 90 18.37 -7.55 -10.82
CA ALA A 90 18.41 -6.95 -12.16
C ALA A 90 17.30 -5.89 -12.35
N LEU A 91 16.09 -6.18 -11.88
CA LEU A 91 14.97 -5.23 -11.92
C LEU A 91 15.22 -3.99 -11.06
N ALA A 92 15.78 -4.15 -9.86
CA ALA A 92 16.13 -3.04 -8.99
C ALA A 92 17.19 -2.14 -9.63
N ALA A 93 18.25 -2.74 -10.20
CA ALA A 93 19.30 -1.99 -10.90
C ALA A 93 18.75 -1.22 -12.12
N ALA A 94 17.93 -1.87 -12.94
CA ALA A 94 17.29 -1.24 -14.09
C ALA A 94 16.36 -0.09 -13.67
N ARG A 95 15.56 -0.28 -12.61
CA ARG A 95 14.69 0.77 -12.04
C ARG A 95 15.52 1.96 -11.57
N GLN A 96 16.59 1.73 -10.81
CA GLN A 96 17.45 2.79 -10.30
C GLN A 96 18.10 3.59 -11.44
N GLN A 97 18.54 2.91 -12.51
CA GLN A 97 19.09 3.56 -13.70
C GLN A 97 18.05 4.43 -14.43
N VAL A 98 16.82 3.95 -14.59
CA VAL A 98 15.75 4.73 -15.21
C VAL A 98 15.38 5.93 -14.33
N LEU A 99 15.24 5.74 -13.02
CA LEU A 99 14.88 6.81 -12.09
C LEU A 99 15.97 7.89 -12.03
N SER A 100 17.25 7.54 -12.10
CA SER A 100 18.34 8.53 -12.09
C SER A 100 18.34 9.41 -13.34
N GLN A 101 17.99 8.85 -14.50
CA GLN A 101 17.86 9.61 -15.75
C GLN A 101 16.67 10.58 -15.73
N LEU A 102 15.59 10.23 -15.04
CA LEU A 102 14.33 10.98 -15.02
C LEU A 102 14.27 12.08 -13.95
N LYS A 103 15.25 12.15 -13.04
CA LYS A 103 15.35 13.23 -12.02
C LYS A 103 15.61 14.63 -12.62
N CYS A 104 15.85 14.74 -13.93
CA CYS A 104 16.03 16.02 -14.61
C CYS A 104 14.71 16.74 -14.97
N ASP A 105 13.56 16.06 -14.95
CA ASP A 105 12.25 16.61 -15.34
C ASP A 105 11.19 16.45 -14.21
N ASP A 106 10.87 17.54 -13.51
CA ASP A 106 10.05 17.55 -12.27
C ASP A 106 8.55 17.22 -12.49
N ASP A 107 7.91 17.71 -13.57
CA ASP A 107 6.46 17.52 -13.76
C ASP A 107 6.07 16.10 -14.20
N ALA A 108 6.99 15.38 -14.86
CA ALA A 108 6.78 14.00 -15.26
C ALA A 108 6.76 13.04 -14.05
N ALA A 109 7.23 13.48 -12.88
CA ALA A 109 7.37 12.66 -11.68
C ALA A 109 6.05 12.09 -11.18
N THR A 110 5.03 12.94 -11.08
CA THR A 110 3.72 12.56 -10.51
C THR A 110 2.98 11.53 -11.38
N GLY A 111 3.16 11.57 -12.71
CA GLY A 111 2.56 10.61 -13.64
C GLY A 111 3.23 9.23 -13.66
N ARG A 112 4.53 9.15 -13.36
CA ARG A 112 5.32 7.89 -13.39
C ARG A 112 4.83 6.87 -12.37
N ALA A 113 4.50 7.37 -11.18
CA ALA A 113 4.06 6.53 -10.08
C ALA A 113 2.63 5.97 -10.32
N ALA A 114 1.82 6.65 -11.15
CA ALA A 114 0.52 6.16 -11.59
C ALA A 114 0.62 5.02 -12.63
N LEU A 115 1.77 4.87 -13.31
CA LEU A 115 2.03 3.76 -14.23
C LEU A 115 2.43 2.47 -13.50
N ALA A 116 2.89 2.57 -12.24
CA ALA A 116 3.44 1.43 -11.50
C ALA A 116 2.36 0.41 -11.11
N LEU A 117 1.10 0.82 -11.01
CA LEU A 117 0.05 0.00 -10.44
C LEU A 117 -1.26 0.10 -11.23
N ARG A 118 -1.71 -1.02 -11.79
CA ARG A 118 -3.06 -1.16 -12.35
C ARG A 118 -3.89 -2.02 -11.40
N THR A 119 -4.94 -1.43 -10.82
CA THR A 119 -5.87 -2.14 -9.92
C THR A 119 -7.32 -1.77 -10.23
N SER A 120 -8.27 -2.58 -9.73
CA SER A 120 -9.69 -2.23 -9.73
C SER A 120 -10.08 -1.23 -8.62
N MET A 121 -9.17 -0.91 -7.71
CA MET A 121 -9.37 0.12 -6.70
C MET A 121 -9.21 1.50 -7.36
N ARG A 122 -10.36 2.10 -7.72
CA ARG A 122 -10.43 3.39 -8.41
C ARG A 122 -10.02 4.58 -7.54
N ASN A 123 -10.06 4.40 -6.21
CA ASN A 123 -9.61 5.42 -5.28
C ASN A 123 -8.16 5.12 -4.90
N GLN A 124 -7.24 6.01 -5.30
CA GLN A 124 -5.82 5.89 -5.01
C GLN A 124 -5.32 7.23 -4.47
N PHE A 125 -4.89 7.23 -3.21
CA PHE A 125 -4.51 8.44 -2.49
C PHE A 125 -3.02 8.38 -2.11
N PRO A 126 -2.16 9.21 -2.73
CA PRO A 126 -0.81 9.44 -2.22
C PRO A 126 -0.89 10.00 -0.81
N CYS A 127 -0.20 9.39 0.14
CA CYS A 127 -0.22 9.80 1.53
C CYS A 127 1.10 9.50 2.24
N ILE A 128 1.30 10.13 3.39
CA ILE A 128 2.43 9.86 4.29
C ILE A 128 1.91 9.13 5.52
N VAL A 129 2.60 8.07 5.93
CA VAL A 129 2.30 7.39 7.19
C VAL A 129 2.53 8.35 8.35
N GLY A 130 1.46 8.67 9.08
CA GLY A 130 1.50 9.44 10.32
C GLY A 130 1.80 8.54 11.52
N LYS A 131 0.76 8.19 12.28
CA LYS A 131 0.87 7.36 13.49
C LYS A 131 0.56 5.89 13.17
N VAL A 132 1.34 4.97 13.74
CA VAL A 132 1.11 3.52 13.68
C VAL A 132 0.85 3.02 15.11
N ARG A 133 -0.30 2.40 15.36
CA ARG A 133 -0.69 1.86 16.67
C ARG A 133 -1.09 0.40 16.54
N SER A 134 -0.68 -0.44 17.49
CA SER A 134 -1.09 -1.85 17.54
C SER A 134 -2.11 -2.03 18.66
N VAL A 135 -3.34 -2.41 18.32
CA VAL A 135 -4.46 -2.61 19.28
C VAL A 135 -5.19 -3.89 18.91
N GLY A 136 -5.53 -4.74 19.89
CA GLY A 136 -6.37 -5.92 19.65
C GLY A 136 -5.85 -6.91 18.60
N GLY A 137 -4.53 -6.97 18.37
CA GLY A 137 -3.93 -7.83 17.34
C GLY A 137 -3.94 -7.24 15.92
N GLN A 138 -4.60 -6.11 15.71
CA GLN A 138 -4.56 -5.32 14.48
C GLN A 138 -3.59 -4.14 14.61
N VAL A 139 -3.21 -3.57 13.47
CA VAL A 139 -2.40 -2.36 13.37
C VAL A 139 -3.25 -1.28 12.70
N HIS A 140 -3.54 -0.23 13.46
CA HIS A 140 -4.20 0.97 12.96
C HIS A 140 -3.14 1.97 12.49
N VAL A 141 -3.25 2.38 11.24
CA VAL A 141 -2.31 3.29 10.58
C VAL A 141 -3.05 4.55 10.20
N GLN A 142 -2.59 5.70 10.71
CA GLN A 142 -3.01 7.01 10.24
C GLN A 142 -2.18 7.39 9.02
N LEU A 143 -2.84 7.82 7.96
CA LEU A 143 -2.31 8.18 6.66
C LEU A 143 -2.70 9.63 6.39
N LEU A 144 -1.70 10.49 6.22
CA LEU A 144 -1.88 11.93 6.05
C LEU A 144 -1.94 12.29 4.57
N LEU A 145 -3.00 12.98 4.18
CA LEU A 145 -3.18 13.50 2.83
C LEU A 145 -2.56 14.90 2.70
N ALA A 146 -2.29 15.29 1.46
CA ALA A 146 -1.75 16.59 1.08
C ALA A 146 -2.59 17.79 1.56
N ASP A 147 -3.90 17.61 1.70
CA ASP A 147 -4.85 18.63 2.15
C ASP A 147 -5.05 18.66 3.68
N GLY A 148 -4.22 17.93 4.43
CA GLY A 148 -4.29 17.87 5.89
C GLY A 148 -5.39 16.94 6.43
N GLN A 149 -6.22 16.35 5.56
CA GLN A 149 -7.16 15.31 5.98
C GLN A 149 -6.40 14.02 6.32
N ALA A 150 -6.99 13.19 7.19
CA ALA A 150 -6.41 11.93 7.61
C ALA A 150 -7.29 10.75 7.23
N LEU A 151 -6.64 9.70 6.72
CA LEU A 151 -7.21 8.38 6.55
C LEU A 151 -6.66 7.44 7.63
N HIS A 152 -7.46 6.46 7.97
CA HIS A 152 -7.22 5.44 8.96
C HIS A 152 -7.41 4.10 8.29
N ALA A 153 -6.40 3.24 8.40
CA ALA A 153 -6.41 1.90 7.86
C ALA A 153 -6.17 0.89 8.98
N SER A 154 -6.92 -0.23 8.97
CA SER A 154 -6.65 -1.35 9.87
C SER A 154 -6.09 -2.53 9.07
N ILE A 155 -4.88 -2.96 9.43
CA ILE A 155 -4.17 -4.04 8.75
C ILE A 155 -3.61 -5.05 9.75
N THR A 156 -3.18 -6.21 9.26
CA THR A 156 -2.53 -7.22 10.11
C THR A 156 -1.13 -6.76 10.52
N ARG A 157 -0.67 -7.24 11.67
CA ARG A 157 0.72 -7.03 12.14
C ARG A 157 1.75 -7.52 11.13
N VAL A 158 1.48 -8.63 10.44
CA VAL A 158 2.39 -9.16 9.43
C VAL A 158 2.45 -8.24 8.21
N SER A 159 1.32 -7.75 7.73
CA SER A 159 1.28 -6.78 6.62
C SER A 159 2.08 -5.52 6.96
N ALA A 160 1.91 -4.95 8.17
CA ALA A 160 2.67 -3.79 8.62
C ALA A 160 4.18 -4.07 8.68
N GLN A 161 4.58 -5.25 9.17
CA GLN A 161 5.98 -5.67 9.24
C GLN A 161 6.61 -5.83 7.85
N LEU A 162 5.92 -6.50 6.92
CA LEU A 162 6.40 -6.76 5.57
C LEU A 162 6.45 -5.49 4.71
N LEU A 163 5.51 -4.57 4.90
CA LEU A 163 5.55 -3.25 4.26
C LEU A 163 6.56 -2.29 4.91
N GLY A 164 7.14 -2.66 6.06
CA GLY A 164 8.08 -1.82 6.78
C GLY A 164 7.49 -0.47 7.24
N LEU A 165 6.19 -0.43 7.51
CA LEU A 165 5.48 0.83 7.80
C LEU A 165 6.05 1.54 9.02
N LYS A 166 6.45 2.80 8.81
CA LYS A 166 6.98 3.70 9.83
C LYS A 166 6.47 5.11 9.55
N ALA A 167 6.37 5.93 10.59
CA ALA A 167 6.03 7.34 10.45
C ALA A 167 6.98 8.03 9.44
N GLY A 168 6.43 8.87 8.58
CA GLY A 168 7.15 9.58 7.52
C GLY A 168 7.30 8.80 6.20
N LEU A 169 6.93 7.52 6.16
CA LEU A 169 7.00 6.74 4.93
C LEU A 169 5.90 7.17 3.94
N GLY A 170 6.28 7.46 2.69
CA GLY A 170 5.32 7.63 1.60
C GLY A 170 4.66 6.31 1.22
N VAL A 171 3.33 6.27 1.18
CA VAL A 171 2.54 5.12 0.72
C VAL A 171 1.34 5.54 -0.12
N LEU A 172 0.80 4.60 -0.89
CA LEU A 172 -0.44 4.75 -1.64
C LEU A 172 -1.57 4.05 -0.89
N ALA A 173 -2.58 4.79 -0.46
CA ALA A 173 -3.81 4.23 0.09
C ALA A 173 -4.77 3.92 -1.06
N LEU A 174 -5.29 2.70 -1.11
CA LEU A 174 -6.16 2.20 -2.15
C LEU A 174 -7.51 1.81 -1.54
N CYS A 175 -8.61 2.18 -2.20
CA CYS A 175 -9.94 1.80 -1.77
C CYS A 175 -10.82 1.46 -2.98
N LYS A 176 -11.71 0.47 -2.83
CA LYS A 176 -12.74 0.21 -3.86
C LYS A 176 -13.78 1.31 -3.83
N ALA A 177 -14.22 1.77 -5.01
CA ALA A 177 -15.32 2.73 -5.11
C ALA A 177 -16.60 2.23 -4.43
N THR A 178 -16.87 0.93 -4.46
CA THR A 178 -18.05 0.31 -3.85
C THR A 178 -18.02 0.29 -2.32
N ALA A 179 -16.87 0.54 -1.69
CA ALA A 179 -16.76 0.66 -0.24
C ALA A 179 -17.02 2.09 0.27
N VAL A 180 -17.14 3.06 -0.65
CA VAL A 180 -17.28 4.48 -0.35
C VAL A 180 -18.75 4.89 -0.47
N GLN A 181 -19.30 5.41 0.63
CA GLN A 181 -20.60 6.05 0.64
C GLN A 181 -20.46 7.57 0.68
N VAL A 182 -21.24 8.26 -0.13
CA VAL A 182 -21.23 9.73 -0.23
C VAL A 182 -22.56 10.28 0.26
N ALA A 183 -22.49 11.25 1.17
CA ALA A 183 -23.66 11.97 1.66
C ALA A 183 -23.33 13.44 1.97
N PRO A 184 -24.28 14.37 1.82
CA PRO A 184 -24.12 15.73 2.32
C PRO A 184 -24.14 15.72 3.85
N ASP A 185 -23.31 16.57 4.46
CA ASP A 185 -23.34 16.90 5.89
C ASP A 185 -23.29 15.69 6.86
N ARG A 186 -22.65 14.59 6.44
CA ARG A 186 -22.47 13.41 7.29
C ARG A 186 -21.31 13.65 8.26
N ALA A 187 -21.65 13.88 9.53
CA ALA A 187 -20.69 13.78 10.63
C ALA A 187 -20.16 12.33 10.73
N SER A 188 -18.86 12.17 10.99
CA SER A 188 -18.18 10.86 11.02
C SER A 188 -18.44 10.12 12.34
N PRO A 189 -19.26 9.06 12.41
CA PRO A 189 -19.52 8.42 13.70
C PRO A 189 -18.62 7.19 13.96
N ALA A 190 -17.94 6.65 12.94
CA ALA A 190 -16.87 5.64 13.05
C ALA A 190 -16.25 5.42 11.67
N GLY A 191 -14.97 5.78 11.48
CA GLY A 191 -14.22 5.49 10.26
C GLY A 191 -13.71 6.72 9.51
N ASN A 192 -13.36 6.52 8.24
CA ASN A 192 -12.80 7.55 7.39
C ASN A 192 -13.89 8.50 6.91
N ALA A 193 -13.64 9.80 6.99
CA ALA A 193 -14.50 10.83 6.45
C ALA A 193 -13.65 11.85 5.71
N LEU A 194 -13.84 11.94 4.39
CA LEU A 194 -13.18 12.92 3.54
C LEU A 194 -14.20 13.92 3.00
N ALA A 195 -14.01 15.19 3.33
CA ALA A 195 -14.83 16.28 2.84
C ALA A 195 -14.36 16.71 1.44
N GLY A 196 -15.31 17.06 0.58
CA GLY A 196 -15.04 17.59 -0.74
C GLY A 196 -16.27 18.18 -1.41
N VAL A 197 -16.13 18.54 -2.68
CA VAL A 197 -17.22 19.08 -3.51
C VAL A 197 -17.60 18.06 -4.56
N VAL A 198 -18.90 17.83 -4.73
CA VAL A 198 -19.40 16.90 -5.75
C VAL A 198 -19.14 17.48 -7.14
N ARG A 199 -18.35 16.76 -7.94
CA ARG A 199 -18.02 17.15 -9.31
C ARG A 199 -19.03 16.61 -10.33
N SER A 200 -19.43 15.36 -10.17
CA SER A 200 -20.42 14.72 -11.04
C SER A 200 -21.19 13.63 -10.31
N VAL A 201 -22.39 13.36 -10.80
CA VAL A 201 -23.29 12.32 -10.28
C VAL A 201 -23.84 11.55 -11.48
N ALA A 202 -23.68 10.24 -11.48
CA ALA A 202 -24.24 9.36 -12.49
C ALA A 202 -25.77 9.25 -12.36
N ARG A 203 -26.43 8.67 -13.36
CA ARG A 203 -27.87 8.36 -13.30
C ARG A 203 -28.05 6.96 -12.71
N GLY A 204 -29.04 6.79 -11.82
CA GLY A 204 -29.37 5.49 -11.24
C GLY A 204 -29.99 5.59 -9.85
N THR A 205 -30.40 4.45 -9.30
CA THR A 205 -30.96 4.31 -7.94
C THR A 205 -29.90 4.42 -6.85
N ALA A 206 -28.69 3.93 -7.12
CA ALA A 206 -27.48 4.15 -6.33
C ALA A 206 -26.43 4.80 -7.24
N PRO A 207 -26.53 6.12 -7.48
CA PRO A 207 -25.68 6.77 -8.46
C PRO A 207 -24.24 6.81 -7.99
N GLU A 208 -23.32 6.53 -8.92
CA GLU A 208 -21.90 6.80 -8.73
C GLU A 208 -21.68 8.31 -8.61
N VAL A 209 -20.85 8.71 -7.65
CA VAL A 209 -20.54 10.10 -7.36
C VAL A 209 -19.03 10.30 -7.41
N VAL A 210 -18.61 11.36 -8.09
CA VAL A 210 -17.22 11.82 -8.08
C VAL A 210 -17.12 13.04 -7.17
N LEU A 211 -16.35 12.94 -6.08
CA LEU A 211 -15.96 14.04 -5.22
C LEU A 211 -14.60 14.58 -5.62
N GLN A 212 -14.49 15.90 -5.65
CA GLN A 212 -13.22 16.62 -5.72
C GLN A 212 -12.78 16.97 -4.30
N LEU A 213 -11.68 16.38 -3.85
CA LEU A 213 -11.06 16.71 -2.56
C LEU A 213 -10.29 18.04 -2.67
N PRO A 214 -10.08 18.76 -1.54
CA PRO A 214 -9.26 19.97 -1.52
C PRO A 214 -7.84 19.76 -2.06
N SER A 215 -7.28 18.56 -1.91
CA SER A 215 -5.98 18.16 -2.47
C SER A 215 -5.91 18.12 -4.00
N GLY A 216 -7.04 18.27 -4.71
CA GLY A 216 -7.09 18.11 -6.17
C GLY A 216 -7.34 16.67 -6.62
N ILE A 217 -7.33 15.70 -5.71
CA ILE A 217 -7.64 14.30 -6.00
C ILE A 217 -9.15 14.12 -6.22
N GLN A 218 -9.51 13.28 -7.21
CA GLN A 218 -10.88 12.82 -7.39
C GLN A 218 -11.10 11.50 -6.66
N LEU A 219 -12.19 11.44 -5.90
CA LEU A 219 -12.63 10.27 -5.16
C LEU A 219 -13.96 9.80 -5.75
N VAL A 220 -14.06 8.51 -6.05
CA VAL A 220 -15.25 7.88 -6.59
C VAL A 220 -15.93 7.03 -5.52
N GLY A 221 -17.22 7.26 -5.33
CA GLY A 221 -18.07 6.47 -4.43
C GLY A 221 -19.50 6.37 -4.95
N PHE A 222 -20.41 5.95 -4.08
CA PHE A 222 -21.83 5.87 -4.40
C PHE A 222 -22.64 6.68 -3.41
N ALA A 223 -23.72 7.32 -3.86
CA ALA A 223 -24.61 8.04 -2.96
C ALA A 223 -25.19 7.07 -1.90
N ALA A 224 -25.25 7.52 -0.66
CA ALA A 224 -25.88 6.77 0.42
C ALA A 224 -27.37 6.53 0.14
N GLU A 225 -27.91 5.44 0.68
CA GLU A 225 -29.30 5.05 0.44
C GLU A 225 -30.28 6.15 0.92
N GLY A 226 -31.24 6.50 0.06
CA GLY A 226 -32.22 7.55 0.34
C GLY A 226 -31.67 8.99 0.27
N VAL A 227 -30.38 9.19 -0.01
CA VAL A 227 -29.74 10.50 -0.03
C VAL A 227 -29.62 11.03 -1.45
N LYS A 228 -30.12 12.26 -1.69
CA LYS A 228 -29.94 12.94 -2.97
C LYS A 228 -28.66 13.77 -2.95
N VAL A 229 -27.84 13.56 -3.98
CA VAL A 229 -26.58 14.26 -4.17
C VAL A 229 -26.62 15.04 -5.50
N ARG A 230 -26.16 16.30 -5.49
CA ARG A 230 -26.12 17.19 -6.66
C ARG A 230 -24.70 17.69 -6.93
N ALA A 231 -24.37 17.94 -8.19
CA ALA A 231 -23.10 18.56 -8.56
C ALA A 231 -22.98 19.97 -7.96
N GLY A 232 -21.77 20.34 -7.55
CA GLY A 232 -21.44 21.62 -6.91
C GLY A 232 -21.73 21.67 -5.40
N GLN A 233 -22.43 20.70 -4.83
CA GLN A 233 -22.71 20.68 -3.39
C GLN A 233 -21.52 20.14 -2.59
N GLN A 234 -21.42 20.55 -1.33
CA GLN A 234 -20.47 19.98 -0.39
C GLN A 234 -20.95 18.62 0.11
N ALA A 235 -20.06 17.64 0.16
CA ALA A 235 -20.37 16.29 0.59
C ALA A 235 -19.18 15.64 1.31
N THR A 236 -19.48 14.60 2.07
CA THR A 236 -18.50 13.79 2.78
C THR A 236 -18.55 12.36 2.25
N ALA A 237 -17.38 11.84 1.88
CA ALA A 237 -17.18 10.44 1.57
C ALA A 237 -16.82 9.69 2.85
N VAL A 238 -17.56 8.62 3.16
CA VAL A 238 -17.37 7.79 4.35
C VAL A 238 -17.09 6.35 3.97
N PHE A 239 -16.09 5.75 4.61
CA PHE A 239 -15.70 4.34 4.41
C PHE A 239 -14.94 3.77 5.61
N ASP A 240 -14.99 2.46 5.75
CA ASP A 240 -14.41 1.76 6.91
C ASP A 240 -12.87 1.70 6.83
N GLU A 241 -12.20 1.61 7.99
CA GLU A 241 -10.74 1.50 8.06
C GLU A 241 -10.21 0.20 7.40
N SER A 242 -10.98 -0.89 7.46
CA SER A 242 -10.64 -2.17 6.83
C SER A 242 -10.80 -2.16 5.31
N SER A 243 -11.49 -1.16 4.75
CA SER A 243 -11.66 -1.01 3.31
C SER A 243 -10.42 -0.42 2.60
N ILE A 244 -9.42 0.02 3.39
CA ILE A 244 -8.19 0.62 2.89
C ILE A 244 -7.09 -0.43 2.77
N VAL A 245 -6.51 -0.52 1.58
CA VAL A 245 -5.31 -1.29 1.30
C VAL A 245 -4.14 -0.32 1.19
N ILE A 246 -3.01 -0.64 1.82
CA ILE A 246 -1.79 0.16 1.74
C ILE A 246 -0.83 -0.51 0.76
N ALA A 247 -0.37 0.24 -0.24
CA ALA A 247 0.71 -0.14 -1.12
C ALA A 247 1.92 0.75 -0.86
N ALA A 248 3.11 0.15 -0.76
CA ALA A 248 4.39 0.86 -0.72
C ALA A 248 5.16 0.53 -2.00
N ALA A 249 5.94 1.48 -2.50
CA ALA A 249 6.89 1.20 -3.57
C ALA A 249 8.10 0.42 -3.05
N SER A 250 8.68 -0.37 -3.94
CA SER A 250 9.94 -1.10 -3.72
C SER A 250 11.03 -0.65 -4.68
#